data_AF-A0A2U8WAD2-F1
#
_entry.id   AF-A0A2U8WAD2-F1
#
_cell.length_a   1.000
_cell.length_b   1.000
_cell.length_c   1.000
_cell.angle_alpha   90.00
_cell.angle_beta   90.00
_cell.angle_gamma   90.00
#
_symmetry.space_group_name_H-M   'P 1'
#
loop_
_entity.id
_entity.type
_entity.pdbx_description
1 polymer ?
#
loop_
_entity_poly.entity_id
_entity_poly.type
_entity_poly.pdbx_seq_one_letter_code
_entity_poly.pdbx_strand_id
1 'polypeptide(L)'
;MRGYWLCDTQQGSFRIEMIRLAGRDSYVVFYENQPLGSSDTAEAALMRLIQGATHKPSCGLDIARMALPTVLSDWTFASAP
;
A
#
# COMPACT_ATOMS: atom_id res chain seq x y z
N MET A 1 8.88 8.10 13.08
CA MET A 1 7.95 8.93 12.29
C MET A 1 6.76 8.05 11.95
N ARG A 2 5.55 8.38 12.39
CA ARG A 2 4.33 7.69 11.94
C ARG A 2 3.85 8.41 10.69
N GLY A 3 3.68 7.69 9.61
CA GLY A 3 3.29 8.24 8.32
C GLY A 3 2.93 7.14 7.36
N TYR A 4 2.45 7.53 6.19
CA TYR A 4 2.03 6.62 5.15
C TYR A 4 2.39 7.17 3.78
N TRP A 5 2.58 6.26 2.83
CA TRP A 5 2.69 6.61 1.41
C TRP A 5 1.32 6.47 0.78
N LEU A 6 0.93 7.47 0.00
CA LEU A 6 -0.34 7.56 -0.71
C LEU A 6 -0.09 7.61 -2.22
N CYS A 7 -0.87 6.83 -2.97
CA CYS A 7 -0.94 6.88 -4.41
C CYS A 7 -2.41 6.95 -4.83
N ASP A 8 -2.82 8.14 -5.27
CA ASP A 8 -4.16 8.36 -5.81
C ASP A 8 -4.19 7.98 -7.28
N THR A 9 -5.18 7.18 -7.66
CA THR A 9 -5.42 6.74 -9.03
C THR A 9 -6.83 7.14 -9.47
N GLN A 10 -7.13 6.99 -10.77
CA GLN A 10 -8.50 7.24 -11.25
C GLN A 10 -9.52 6.25 -10.69
N GLN A 11 -9.08 5.07 -10.24
CA GLN A 11 -9.95 4.01 -9.73
C GLN A 11 -10.16 4.11 -8.22
N GLY A 12 -9.20 4.71 -7.49
CA GLY A 12 -9.20 4.85 -6.04
C GLY A 12 -7.80 5.11 -5.50
N SER A 13 -7.67 5.12 -4.18
CA SER A 13 -6.42 5.44 -3.48
C SER A 13 -5.76 4.21 -2.87
N PHE A 14 -4.46 4.04 -3.12
CA PHE A 14 -3.63 3.08 -2.41
C PHE A 14 -2.86 3.74 -1.29
N ARG A 15 -2.74 3.05 -0.15
CA ARG A 15 -1.95 3.51 0.99
C ARG A 15 -1.03 2.42 1.51
N ILE A 16 0.23 2.76 1.78
CA ILE A 16 1.15 1.90 2.53
C ILE A 16 1.38 2.55 3.88
N GLU A 17 0.86 1.92 4.93
CA GLU A 17 0.85 2.48 6.28
C GLU A 17 1.58 1.56 7.26
N MET A 18 2.39 2.16 8.14
CA MET A 18 3.03 1.45 9.23
C MET A 18 2.03 1.21 10.36
N ILE A 19 1.76 -0.06 10.66
CA ILE A 19 0.89 -0.51 11.74
C ILE A 19 1.69 -1.39 12.69
N ARG A 20 1.41 -1.29 13.98
CA ARG A 20 2.00 -2.17 14.98
C ARG A 20 1.12 -3.39 15.20
N LEU A 21 1.55 -4.54 14.68
CA LEU A 21 0.86 -5.83 14.79
C LEU A 21 1.60 -6.71 15.78
N ALA A 22 0.91 -7.16 16.84
CA ALA A 22 1.50 -8.01 17.89
C ALA A 22 2.83 -7.48 18.46
N GLY A 23 2.96 -6.15 18.59
CA GLY A 23 4.16 -5.49 19.12
C GLY A 23 5.29 -5.26 18.11
N ARG A 24 5.19 -5.82 16.89
CA ARG A 24 6.13 -5.60 15.78
C ARG A 24 5.59 -4.58 14.80
N ASP A 25 6.49 -3.78 14.25
CA ASP A 25 6.15 -2.84 13.19
C ASP A 25 5.99 -3.58 11.86
N SER A 26 4.91 -3.29 11.13
CA SER A 26 4.59 -3.90 9.85
C SER A 26 3.96 -2.87 8.93
N TYR A 27 4.24 -2.96 7.64
CA TYR A 27 3.70 -2.08 6.63
C TYR A 27 2.54 -2.78 5.92
N VAL A 28 1.35 -2.18 5.99
CA VAL A 28 0.13 -2.74 5.43
C VAL A 28 -0.25 -1.94 4.19
N VAL A 29 -0.52 -2.65 3.11
CA VAL A 29 -1.06 -2.08 1.87
C VAL A 29 -2.57 -2.03 1.99
N PHE A 30 -3.14 -0.88 1.73
CA PHE A 30 -4.57 -0.65 1.63
C PHE A 30 -4.95 -0.21 0.23
N TYR A 31 -6.14 -0.62 -0.20
CA TYR A 31 -6.90 0.06 -1.24
C TYR A 31 -8.13 0.65 -0.59
N GLU A 32 -8.28 1.97 -0.65
CA GLU A 32 -9.23 2.73 0.16
C GLU A 32 -9.04 2.41 1.65
N ASN A 33 -9.95 1.63 2.25
CA ASN A 33 -9.89 1.17 3.63
C ASN A 33 -9.76 -0.37 3.74
N GLN A 34 -9.55 -1.05 2.61
CA GLN A 34 -9.43 -2.50 2.57
C GLN A 34 -7.95 -2.92 2.66
N PRO A 35 -7.54 -3.71 3.68
CA PRO A 35 -6.20 -4.25 3.74
C PRO A 35 -6.00 -5.32 2.67
N LEU A 36 -4.93 -5.19 1.89
CA LEU A 36 -4.57 -6.11 0.82
C LEU A 36 -3.40 -7.03 1.20
N GLY A 37 -2.63 -6.69 2.22
CA GLY A 37 -1.52 -7.50 2.70
C GLY A 37 -0.54 -6.70 3.56
N SER A 38 0.38 -7.39 4.23
CA SER A 38 1.40 -6.78 5.07
C SER A 38 2.81 -7.24 4.70
N SER A 39 3.81 -6.45 5.09
CA SER A 39 5.23 -6.74 4.89
C SER A 39 6.08 -6.07 5.97
N ASP A 40 7.33 -6.50 6.08
CA ASP A 40 8.26 -5.97 7.09
C ASP A 40 8.79 -4.57 6.74
N THR A 41 8.78 -4.19 5.46
CA THR A 41 9.19 -2.85 4.98
C THR A 41 8.17 -2.27 4.00
N ALA A 42 8.17 -0.94 3.86
CA ALA A 42 7.31 -0.24 2.91
C ALA A 42 7.65 -0.62 1.45
N GLU A 43 8.93 -0.80 1.14
CA GLU A 43 9.41 -1.20 -0.18
C GLU A 43 8.95 -2.61 -0.53
N ALA A 44 9.01 -3.53 0.44
CA ALA A 44 8.52 -4.90 0.24
C ALA A 44 7.00 -4.91 0.03
N ALA A 45 6.25 -4.08 0.77
CA ALA A 45 4.82 -3.90 0.59
C ALA A 45 4.49 -3.39 -0.84
N LEU A 46 5.23 -2.37 -1.32
CA LEU A 46 5.09 -1.85 -2.68
C LEU A 46 5.41 -2.91 -3.73
N MET A 47 6.53 -3.61 -3.59
CA MET A 47 6.94 -4.67 -4.51
C MET A 47 5.89 -5.77 -4.63
N ARG A 48 5.30 -6.19 -3.50
CA ARG A 48 4.22 -7.19 -3.52
C ARG A 48 2.97 -6.66 -4.20
N LEU A 49 2.62 -5.40 -4.00
CA LEU A 49 1.47 -4.76 -4.66
C LEU A 49 1.63 -4.78 -6.19
N ILE A 50 2.76 -4.28 -6.71
CA ILE A 50 2.99 -4.18 -8.16
C ILE A 50 3.19 -5.56 -8.82
N GLN A 51 3.67 -6.56 -8.07
CA GLN A 51 3.78 -7.95 -8.54
C GLN A 51 2.45 -8.72 -8.47
N GLY A 52 1.39 -8.13 -7.91
CA GLY A 52 0.12 -8.81 -7.70
C GLY A 52 0.15 -9.90 -6.61
N ALA A 53 1.13 -9.84 -5.71
CA ALA A 53 1.30 -10.76 -4.57
C ALA A 53 0.55 -10.29 -3.30
N THR A 54 -0.47 -9.45 -3.49
CA THR A 54 -1.43 -8.99 -2.48
C THR A 54 -2.82 -9.57 -2.76
N HIS A 55 -3.71 -9.51 -1.77
CA HIS A 55 -5.12 -9.81 -1.99
C HIS A 55 -5.73 -8.83 -3.00
N LYS A 56 -6.70 -9.32 -3.77
CA LYS A 56 -7.45 -8.48 -4.71
C LYS A 56 -8.48 -7.64 -3.95
N PRO A 57 -8.68 -6.37 -4.32
CA PRO A 57 -9.76 -5.55 -3.78
C PRO A 57 -11.11 -6.20 -4.06
N SER A 58 -12.04 -6.10 -3.11
CA SER A 58 -13.37 -6.73 -3.20
C SER A 58 -14.22 -6.16 -4.35
N CYS A 59 -13.90 -4.97 -4.83
CA CYS A 59 -14.58 -4.33 -5.97
C CYS A 59 -14.20 -4.94 -7.33
N GLY A 60 -13.31 -5.94 -7.37
CA GLY A 60 -12.90 -6.60 -8.62
C GLY A 60 -11.84 -5.85 -9.41
N LEU A 61 -11.18 -4.86 -8.81
CA LEU A 61 -10.09 -4.11 -9.43
C LEU A 61 -8.91 -5.02 -9.78
N ASP A 62 -8.43 -4.91 -11.02
CA ASP A 62 -7.24 -5.62 -11.48
C ASP A 62 -5.98 -4.74 -11.33
N ILE A 63 -5.33 -4.88 -10.17
CA ILE A 63 -4.13 -4.10 -9.80
C ILE A 63 -2.99 -4.26 -10.82
N ALA A 64 -2.82 -5.45 -11.41
CA ALA A 64 -1.74 -5.72 -12.35
C ALA A 64 -1.83 -4.91 -13.65
N ARG A 65 -3.02 -4.37 -13.95
CA ARG A 65 -3.26 -3.51 -15.13
C ARG A 65 -3.17 -2.02 -14.81
N MET A 66 -2.95 -1.67 -13.55
CA MET A 66 -2.85 -0.28 -13.11
C MET A 66 -1.42 0.24 -13.33
N ALA A 67 -1.32 1.49 -13.79
CA ALA A 67 -0.05 2.19 -13.88
C ALA A 67 0.34 2.76 -12.50
N LEU A 68 0.69 1.87 -11.56
CA LEU A 68 1.17 2.27 -10.24
C LEU A 68 2.66 2.61 -10.27
N PRO A 69 3.11 3.67 -9.56
CA PRO A 69 4.53 3.95 -9.43
C PRO A 69 5.25 2.80 -8.72
N THR A 70 6.39 2.39 -9.24
CA THR A 70 7.14 1.22 -8.76
C THR A 70 8.15 1.54 -7.66
N VAL A 71 8.34 2.83 -7.35
CA VAL A 71 9.22 3.30 -6.28
C VAL A 71 8.47 4.23 -5.32
N LEU A 72 8.78 4.14 -4.02
CA LEU A 72 8.10 4.93 -2.98
C LEU A 72 8.35 6.44 -3.11
N SER A 73 9.44 6.86 -3.76
CA SER A 73 9.74 8.27 -3.99
C SER A 73 8.74 8.97 -4.92
N ASP A 74 8.02 8.19 -5.74
CA ASP A 74 6.96 8.70 -6.61
C ASP A 74 5.58 8.68 -5.91
N TRP A 75 5.53 8.21 -4.67
CA TRP A 75 4.33 8.24 -3.83
C TRP A 75 4.37 9.46 -2.91
N THR A 76 3.21 10.01 -2.61
CA THR A 76 3.10 11.13 -1.68
C THR A 76 3.25 10.61 -0.25
N PHE A 77 4.30 11.03 0.46
CA PHE A 77 4.43 10.72 1.88
C PHE A 77 3.64 11.75 2.72
N ALA A 78 2.73 11.25 3.54
CA ALA A 78 1.97 12.05 4.49
C ALA A 78 2.32 11.63 5.92
N SER A 79 2.59 12.60 6.79
CA SER A 79 2.72 12.34 8.22
C SER A 79 1.36 12.03 8.81
N ALA A 80 1.26 10.94 9.59
CA ALA A 80 0.09 10.70 10.40
C ALA A 80 0.09 11.73 11.55
N PRO A 81 -1.07 12.36 11.86
CA PRO A 81 -1.17 13.31 12.97
C PRO A 81 -0.84 12.70 14.33
#